data_AF-A0A292Q8E1-F1
#
_entry.id   AF-A0A292Q8E1-F1
#
_cell.length_a   1.000
_cell.length_b   1.000
_cell.length_c   1.000
_cell.angle_alpha   90.00
_cell.angle_beta   90.00
_cell.angle_gamma   90.00
#
_symmetry.space_group_name_H-M   'P 1'
#
loop_
_entity.id
_entity.type
_entity.pdbx_description
1 polymer ?
#
loop_
_entity_poly.entity_id
_entity_poly.type
_entity_poly.pdbx_seq_one_letter_code
_entity_poly.pdbx_strand_id
1 'polypeptide(L)'
;MEFIREYRKGDFGDIVEICKLTAHPSIHPSADILPYIYAVPYVKLEPAHAFVLDAGSSDNASGRRVVGYIIGTPDTNTFVERYKREYLPTLPPAIANTTADTSAAVQADDGDGDELRRMFGRILLNPEDMLHSATSHFIPRYPAHLHIDILPEFQGKGFGGKLMGRFLHRVRARDGDGACGVHLGMRQDNVAAGRFYERWVDGGGSGGGGREDERTKKQEQDGEGREGEGDVGCGASKGDDASDHRGVW
;
A
#
# COMPACT_ATOMS: atom_id res chain seq x y z
N MET A 1 14.97 -15.09 -14.47
CA MET A 1 15.60 -13.86 -13.96
C MET A 1 14.50 -12.83 -13.84
N GLU A 2 14.45 -12.18 -12.69
CA GLU A 2 13.33 -11.40 -12.22
C GLU A 2 13.40 -9.96 -12.72
N PHE A 3 12.27 -9.44 -13.22
CA PHE A 3 12.18 -8.10 -13.81
C PHE A 3 10.85 -7.43 -13.49
N ILE A 4 10.82 -6.09 -13.57
CA ILE A 4 9.60 -5.31 -13.30
C ILE A 4 9.02 -4.78 -14.61
N ARG A 5 7.73 -5.04 -14.82
CA ARG A 5 6.96 -4.61 -15.98
C ARG A 5 5.59 -4.10 -15.57
N GLU A 6 4.88 -3.51 -16.52
CA GLU A 6 3.47 -3.16 -16.35
C GLU A 6 2.60 -4.42 -16.17
N TYR A 7 1.52 -4.24 -15.41
CA TYR A 7 0.45 -5.22 -15.24
C TYR A 7 -0.23 -5.57 -16.57
N ARG A 8 -0.68 -6.82 -16.68
CA ARG A 8 -1.44 -7.38 -17.80
C ARG A 8 -2.59 -8.20 -17.23
N LYS A 9 -3.72 -8.28 -17.93
CA LYS A 9 -4.93 -9.00 -17.45
C LYS A 9 -4.68 -10.46 -17.01
N GLY A 10 -3.66 -11.13 -17.56
CA GLY A 10 -3.27 -12.49 -17.14
C GLY A 10 -2.61 -12.57 -15.75
N ASP A 11 -2.09 -11.46 -15.21
CA ASP A 11 -1.46 -11.42 -13.88
C ASP A 11 -2.49 -11.35 -12.74
N PHE A 12 -3.77 -11.13 -13.06
CA PHE A 12 -4.84 -10.88 -12.09
C PHE A 12 -4.92 -11.95 -10.98
N GLY A 13 -4.80 -13.23 -11.36
CA GLY A 13 -4.84 -14.34 -10.40
C GLY A 13 -3.64 -14.37 -9.46
N ASP A 14 -2.43 -14.08 -9.94
CA ASP A 14 -1.24 -13.99 -9.09
C ASP A 14 -1.34 -12.77 -8.15
N ILE A 15 -1.86 -11.62 -8.60
CA ILE A 15 -2.07 -10.43 -7.74
C ILE A 15 -3.07 -10.72 -6.61
N VAL A 16 -4.21 -11.33 -6.93
CA VAL A 16 -5.24 -11.71 -5.92
C VAL A 16 -4.67 -12.68 -4.89
N GLU A 17 -3.87 -13.66 -5.31
CA GLU A 17 -3.27 -14.63 -4.40
C GLU A 17 -2.09 -14.07 -3.60
N ILE A 18 -1.27 -13.17 -4.17
CA ILE A 18 -0.21 -12.47 -3.41
C ILE A 18 -0.83 -11.65 -2.28
N CYS A 19 -1.88 -10.88 -2.55
CA CYS A 19 -2.57 -10.06 -1.55
C CYS A 19 -3.10 -10.89 -0.35
N LYS A 20 -3.55 -12.13 -0.61
CA LYS A 20 -3.92 -13.09 0.45
C LYS A 20 -2.71 -13.62 1.21
N LEU A 21 -1.62 -13.94 0.50
CA LEU A 21 -0.41 -14.58 1.06
C LEU A 21 0.48 -13.62 1.86
N THR A 22 0.42 -12.31 1.59
CA THR A 22 1.13 -11.28 2.38
C THR A 22 0.30 -10.69 3.52
N ALA A 23 -0.96 -11.10 3.66
CA ALA A 23 -1.80 -10.73 4.80
C ALA A 23 -1.17 -11.16 6.13
N HIS A 24 -1.36 -10.34 7.17
CA HIS A 24 -0.89 -10.68 8.53
C HIS A 24 -1.57 -11.98 9.02
N PRO A 25 -0.87 -12.91 9.71
CA PRO A 25 -1.43 -14.21 10.10
C PRO A 25 -2.75 -14.16 10.87
N SER A 26 -2.98 -13.14 11.71
CA SER A 26 -4.26 -12.96 12.42
C SER A 26 -5.45 -12.68 11.49
N ILE A 27 -5.20 -12.24 10.25
CA ILE A 27 -6.22 -11.90 9.25
C ILE A 27 -6.49 -13.08 8.29
N HIS A 28 -5.70 -14.16 8.36
CA HIS A 28 -5.82 -15.31 7.44
C HIS A 28 -7.24 -15.92 7.36
N PRO A 29 -8.05 -15.99 8.43
CA PRO A 29 -9.46 -16.42 8.35
C PRO A 29 -10.36 -15.54 7.45
N SER A 30 -9.97 -14.28 7.22
CA SER A 30 -10.69 -13.30 6.40
C SER A 30 -9.88 -12.84 5.18
N ALA A 31 -8.83 -13.59 4.77
CA ALA A 31 -7.95 -13.15 3.70
C ALA A 31 -8.64 -13.06 2.32
N ASP A 32 -9.77 -13.75 2.11
CA ASP A 32 -10.52 -13.78 0.85
C ASP A 32 -11.13 -12.42 0.45
N ILE A 33 -11.49 -11.56 1.42
CA ILE A 33 -12.04 -10.23 1.15
C ILE A 33 -10.95 -9.18 0.88
N LEU A 34 -9.72 -9.36 1.39
CA LEU A 34 -8.64 -8.38 1.26
C LEU A 34 -8.32 -7.96 -0.19
N PRO A 35 -8.26 -8.88 -1.19
CA PRO A 35 -8.02 -8.47 -2.58
C PRO A 35 -9.11 -7.54 -3.11
N TYR A 36 -10.36 -7.70 -2.68
CA TYR A 36 -11.47 -6.84 -3.11
C TYR A 36 -11.36 -5.41 -2.55
N ILE A 37 -10.61 -5.21 -1.46
CA ILE A 37 -10.33 -3.89 -0.89
C ILE A 37 -9.04 -3.32 -1.48
N TYR A 38 -7.95 -4.07 -1.37
CA TYR A 38 -6.58 -3.55 -1.51
C TYR A 38 -5.90 -3.86 -2.86
N ALA A 39 -6.49 -4.69 -3.74
CA ALA A 39 -5.84 -5.09 -4.99
C ALA A 39 -6.71 -4.99 -6.26
N VAL A 40 -7.83 -5.71 -6.30
CA VAL A 40 -8.79 -5.78 -7.41
C VAL A 40 -9.29 -4.40 -7.90
N PRO A 41 -9.67 -3.43 -7.05
CA PRO A 41 -10.12 -2.12 -7.54
C PRO A 41 -9.03 -1.36 -8.30
N TYR A 42 -7.77 -1.40 -7.82
CA TYR A 42 -6.65 -0.74 -8.48
C TYR A 42 -6.37 -1.32 -9.87
N VAL A 43 -6.31 -2.64 -10.02
CA VAL A 43 -6.06 -3.27 -11.34
C VAL A 43 -7.27 -3.24 -12.29
N LYS A 44 -8.47 -2.89 -11.79
CA LYS A 44 -9.67 -2.61 -12.60
C LYS A 44 -9.73 -1.13 -13.06
N LEU A 45 -9.57 -0.19 -12.13
CA LEU A 45 -9.77 1.24 -12.35
C LEU A 45 -8.51 1.92 -12.89
N GLU A 46 -7.34 1.61 -12.31
CA GLU A 46 -6.05 2.26 -12.55
C GLU A 46 -4.96 1.28 -13.07
N PRO A 47 -5.23 0.44 -14.09
CA PRO A 47 -4.24 -0.53 -14.59
C PRO A 47 -2.96 0.12 -15.15
N ALA A 48 -3.01 1.41 -15.53
CA ALA A 48 -1.83 2.19 -15.94
C ALA A 48 -0.88 2.55 -14.77
N HIS A 49 -1.33 2.38 -13.53
CA HIS A 49 -0.57 2.61 -12.30
C HIS A 49 -0.15 1.30 -11.62
N ALA A 50 -0.36 0.15 -12.28
CA ALA A 50 -0.05 -1.18 -11.77
C ALA A 50 1.21 -1.77 -12.43
N PHE A 51 2.16 -2.22 -11.61
CA PHE A 51 3.39 -2.90 -12.03
C PHE A 51 3.58 -4.20 -11.25
N VAL A 52 4.21 -5.19 -11.88
CA VAL A 52 4.45 -6.51 -11.31
C VAL A 52 5.93 -6.89 -11.35
N LEU A 53 6.36 -7.61 -10.32
CA LEU A 53 7.62 -8.35 -10.29
C LEU A 53 7.39 -9.73 -10.92
N ASP A 54 7.94 -9.91 -12.11
CA ASP A 54 7.83 -11.12 -12.93
C ASP A 54 9.10 -11.96 -12.73
N ALA A 55 8.97 -13.22 -12.32
CA ALA A 55 10.11 -14.13 -12.08
C ALA A 55 10.76 -14.64 -13.38
N GLY A 56 10.11 -14.41 -14.53
CA GLY A 56 10.42 -15.01 -15.83
C GLY A 56 9.66 -16.32 -16.05
N SER A 57 9.75 -17.24 -15.08
CA SER A 57 9.12 -18.57 -15.07
C SER A 57 8.35 -18.81 -13.77
N SER A 58 7.30 -19.63 -13.82
CA SER A 58 6.62 -20.20 -12.64
C SER A 58 7.40 -21.35 -11.99
N ASP A 59 8.43 -21.87 -12.65
CA ASP A 59 9.39 -22.83 -12.09
C ASP A 59 10.31 -22.11 -11.07
N ASN A 60 9.78 -21.90 -9.87
CA ASN A 60 10.45 -21.31 -8.71
C ASN A 60 9.71 -21.68 -7.42
N ALA A 61 10.26 -21.34 -6.26
CA ALA A 61 9.74 -21.72 -4.94
C ALA A 61 8.27 -21.32 -4.66
N SER A 62 7.74 -20.28 -5.31
CA SER A 62 6.34 -19.86 -5.15
C SER A 62 5.35 -20.57 -6.08
N GLY A 63 5.85 -21.25 -7.13
CA GLY A 63 5.02 -21.79 -8.23
C GLY A 63 4.37 -20.72 -9.13
N ARG A 64 4.64 -19.42 -8.92
CA ARG A 64 3.97 -18.30 -9.60
C ARG A 64 4.88 -17.55 -10.55
N ARG A 65 4.29 -16.93 -11.58
CA ARG A 65 5.05 -16.17 -12.58
C ARG A 65 5.16 -14.69 -12.21
N VAL A 66 4.13 -14.13 -11.58
CA VAL A 66 4.22 -12.87 -10.84
C VAL A 66 4.38 -13.21 -9.35
N VAL A 67 5.35 -12.56 -8.70
CA VAL A 67 5.79 -12.86 -7.31
C VAL A 67 5.82 -11.63 -6.41
N GLY A 68 5.30 -10.51 -6.91
CA GLY A 68 5.06 -9.27 -6.19
C GLY A 68 4.44 -8.21 -7.11
N TYR A 69 3.86 -7.16 -6.54
CA TYR A 69 3.26 -6.04 -7.26
C TYR A 69 3.48 -4.70 -6.55
N ILE A 70 3.26 -3.63 -7.30
CA ILE A 70 2.89 -2.31 -6.75
C ILE A 70 1.74 -1.75 -7.59
N ILE A 71 0.72 -1.26 -6.92
CA ILE A 71 -0.55 -0.84 -7.49
C ILE A 71 -1.07 0.37 -6.71
N GLY A 72 -1.88 1.23 -7.32
CA GLY A 72 -2.32 2.46 -6.68
C GLY A 72 -3.08 3.40 -7.59
N THR A 73 -3.25 4.64 -7.16
CA THR A 73 -3.90 5.73 -7.90
C THR A 73 -3.04 7.00 -7.87
N PRO A 74 -3.05 7.85 -8.91
CA PRO A 74 -2.43 9.18 -8.88
C PRO A 74 -3.27 10.23 -8.12
N ASP A 75 -4.57 9.97 -7.91
CA ASP A 75 -5.48 10.85 -7.14
C ASP A 75 -6.55 10.02 -6.41
N THR A 76 -6.69 10.29 -5.12
CA THR A 76 -7.59 9.55 -4.22
C THR A 76 -9.04 10.00 -4.38
N ASN A 77 -9.30 11.27 -4.70
CA ASN A 77 -10.66 11.78 -4.88
C ASN A 77 -11.35 11.11 -6.09
N THR A 78 -10.68 11.17 -7.24
CA THR A 78 -11.08 10.49 -8.48
C THR A 78 -11.19 8.99 -8.26
N PHE A 79 -10.26 8.37 -7.51
CA PHE A 79 -10.33 6.94 -7.22
C PHE A 79 -11.57 6.59 -6.41
N VAL A 80 -11.92 7.33 -5.35
CA VAL A 80 -13.12 7.12 -4.52
C VAL A 80 -14.41 7.28 -5.34
N GLU A 81 -14.52 8.32 -6.16
CA GLU A 81 -15.67 8.49 -7.06
C GLU A 81 -15.85 7.29 -8.00
N ARG A 82 -14.75 6.85 -8.61
CA ARG A 82 -14.72 5.69 -9.51
C ARG A 82 -14.97 4.38 -8.77
N TYR A 83 -14.50 4.24 -7.54
CA TYR A 83 -14.75 3.09 -6.68
C TYR A 83 -16.25 2.87 -6.48
N LYS A 84 -16.96 3.93 -6.09
CA LYS A 84 -18.42 3.89 -5.89
C LYS A 84 -19.20 3.64 -7.18
N ARG A 85 -18.80 4.30 -8.27
CA ARG A 85 -19.55 4.33 -9.55
C ARG A 85 -19.27 3.12 -10.45
N GLU A 86 -18.02 2.67 -10.50
CA GLU A 86 -17.52 1.68 -11.48
C GLU A 86 -17.10 0.35 -10.83
N TYR A 87 -16.71 0.35 -9.54
CA TYR A 87 -16.23 -0.87 -8.88
C TYR A 87 -17.25 -1.57 -7.98
N LEU A 88 -17.90 -0.87 -7.03
CA LEU A 88 -18.88 -1.47 -6.12
C LEU A 88 -20.00 -2.26 -6.83
N PRO A 89 -20.58 -1.80 -7.97
CA PRO A 89 -21.59 -2.57 -8.71
C PRO A 89 -21.05 -3.86 -9.38
N THR A 90 -19.73 -4.11 -9.31
CA THR A 90 -19.07 -5.29 -9.89
C THR A 90 -18.56 -6.28 -8.83
N LEU A 91 -18.91 -6.08 -7.57
CA LEU A 91 -18.60 -7.01 -6.48
C LEU A 91 -19.44 -8.30 -6.60
N PRO A 92 -18.85 -9.50 -6.38
CA PRO A 92 -19.63 -10.73 -6.24
C PRO A 92 -20.62 -10.62 -5.07
N PRO A 93 -21.85 -11.16 -5.16
CA PRO A 93 -22.83 -11.07 -4.07
C PRO A 93 -22.31 -11.58 -2.71
N ALA A 94 -21.51 -12.64 -2.70
CA ALA A 94 -20.88 -13.20 -1.48
C ALA A 94 -19.82 -12.27 -0.84
N ILE A 95 -19.37 -11.23 -1.55
CA ILE A 95 -18.45 -10.20 -1.07
C ILE A 95 -19.24 -8.92 -0.74
N ALA A 96 -20.18 -8.51 -1.59
CA ALA A 96 -21.06 -7.36 -1.35
C ALA A 96 -21.93 -7.51 -0.08
N ASN A 97 -22.41 -8.72 0.20
CA ASN A 97 -23.29 -9.00 1.35
C ASN A 97 -22.53 -9.17 2.69
N THR A 98 -21.22 -8.90 2.76
CA THR A 98 -20.39 -9.09 3.98
C THR A 98 -20.88 -8.24 5.17
N THR A 99 -21.72 -7.23 4.94
CA THR A 99 -22.36 -6.41 5.99
C THR A 99 -23.88 -6.61 6.09
N ALA A 100 -24.46 -7.56 5.35
CA ALA A 100 -25.92 -7.69 5.20
C ALA A 100 -26.63 -8.22 6.46
N ASP A 101 -25.95 -8.99 7.32
CA ASP A 101 -26.51 -9.54 8.56
C ASP A 101 -26.69 -8.50 9.69
N THR A 102 -26.60 -7.20 9.36
CA THR A 102 -26.73 -6.08 10.31
C THR A 102 -28.17 -5.77 10.74
N SER A 103 -29.19 -6.49 10.23
CA SER A 103 -30.61 -6.20 10.51
C SER A 103 -31.46 -7.41 10.96
N ALA A 104 -30.88 -8.42 11.60
CA ALA A 104 -31.63 -9.43 12.36
C ALA A 104 -30.84 -9.91 13.59
N ALA A 105 -31.51 -10.07 14.72
CA ALA A 105 -30.87 -10.33 16.00
C ALA A 105 -30.29 -11.76 16.12
N VAL A 106 -29.01 -11.86 16.51
CA VAL A 106 -28.44 -13.05 17.13
C VAL A 106 -27.56 -12.63 18.32
N GLN A 107 -27.82 -13.21 19.49
CA GLN A 107 -26.81 -13.33 20.56
C GLN A 107 -26.15 -14.70 20.41
N ALA A 108 -24.88 -14.76 20.03
CA ALA A 108 -24.11 -15.99 19.93
C ALA A 108 -22.60 -15.72 20.14
N ASP A 109 -21.85 -16.79 20.35
CA ASP A 109 -20.45 -16.83 20.82
C ASP A 109 -19.53 -17.28 19.66
N ASP A 110 -19.21 -16.36 18.75
CA ASP A 110 -18.62 -16.68 17.43
C ASP A 110 -17.45 -15.74 17.04
N GLY A 111 -16.25 -16.04 17.56
CA GLY A 111 -14.94 -15.88 16.90
C GLY A 111 -14.44 -14.50 16.37
N ASP A 112 -13.21 -14.12 16.77
CA ASP A 112 -12.40 -12.98 16.27
C ASP A 112 -12.43 -12.79 14.73
N GLY A 113 -12.31 -13.88 13.97
CA GLY A 113 -12.32 -13.84 12.50
C GLY A 113 -13.61 -13.30 11.87
N ASP A 114 -14.73 -13.38 12.59
CA ASP A 114 -16.06 -12.97 12.12
C ASP A 114 -16.28 -11.45 12.35
N GLU A 115 -15.73 -10.90 13.44
CA GLU A 115 -15.62 -9.45 13.64
C GLU A 115 -14.64 -8.80 12.65
N LEU A 116 -13.47 -9.41 12.43
CA LEU A 116 -12.52 -8.99 11.40
C LEU A 116 -13.18 -8.95 10.01
N ARG A 117 -13.94 -10.00 9.64
CA ARG A 117 -14.67 -10.01 8.35
C ARG A 117 -15.68 -8.85 8.25
N ARG A 118 -16.45 -8.58 9.30
CA ARG A 118 -17.40 -7.45 9.36
C ARG A 118 -16.69 -6.09 9.24
N MET A 119 -15.52 -5.93 9.88
CA MET A 119 -14.67 -4.74 9.75
C MET A 119 -14.21 -4.53 8.30
N PHE A 120 -13.66 -5.56 7.64
CA PHE A 120 -13.28 -5.47 6.23
C PHE A 120 -14.48 -5.19 5.31
N GLY A 121 -15.66 -5.74 5.62
CA GLY A 121 -16.92 -5.39 4.95
C GLY A 121 -17.27 -3.90 5.03
N ARG A 122 -17.02 -3.24 6.19
CA ARG A 122 -17.20 -1.79 6.33
C ARG A 122 -16.22 -1.01 5.45
N ILE A 123 -14.92 -1.34 5.49
CA ILE A 123 -13.86 -0.69 4.70
C ILE A 123 -14.14 -0.84 3.19
N LEU A 124 -14.59 -2.02 2.74
CA LEU A 124 -14.93 -2.29 1.35
C LEU A 124 -16.06 -1.40 0.81
N LEU A 125 -17.06 -1.09 1.65
CA LEU A 125 -18.30 -0.43 1.21
C LEU A 125 -18.31 1.09 1.46
N ASN A 126 -17.34 1.62 2.22
CA ASN A 126 -17.21 3.05 2.53
C ASN A 126 -15.86 3.61 2.01
N PRO A 127 -15.61 3.62 0.69
CA PRO A 127 -14.33 4.09 0.14
C PRO A 127 -14.03 5.56 0.49
N GLU A 128 -15.02 6.37 0.86
CA GLU A 128 -14.84 7.72 1.40
C GLU A 128 -13.93 7.80 2.63
N ASP A 129 -13.74 6.72 3.39
CA ASP A 129 -12.81 6.69 4.52
C ASP A 129 -11.36 6.94 4.07
N MET A 130 -11.01 6.61 2.81
CA MET A 130 -9.72 6.94 2.18
C MET A 130 -9.52 8.45 1.96
N LEU A 131 -10.55 9.29 2.10
CA LEU A 131 -10.42 10.75 1.98
C LEU A 131 -9.92 11.42 3.28
N HIS A 132 -9.78 10.65 4.37
CA HIS A 132 -9.29 11.13 5.66
C HIS A 132 -9.97 12.43 6.12
N SER A 133 -11.31 12.40 6.24
CA SER A 133 -12.15 13.58 6.49
C SER A 133 -11.76 14.39 7.74
N ALA A 134 -11.26 13.73 8.80
CA ALA A 134 -10.74 14.38 10.01
C ALA A 134 -9.44 15.18 9.79
N THR A 135 -8.68 14.88 8.73
CA THR A 135 -7.40 15.52 8.36
C THR A 135 -7.42 15.97 6.91
N SER A 136 -8.53 16.58 6.46
CA SER A 136 -8.84 16.94 5.06
C SER A 136 -7.77 17.75 4.28
N HIS A 137 -6.80 18.36 4.96
CA HIS A 137 -5.63 19.02 4.36
C HIS A 137 -4.54 18.03 3.88
N PHE A 138 -4.66 16.75 4.21
CA PHE A 138 -3.69 15.69 3.88
C PHE A 138 -3.76 15.26 2.41
N ILE A 139 -4.96 14.96 1.90
CA ILE A 139 -5.17 14.52 0.50
C ILE A 139 -4.67 15.55 -0.53
N PRO A 140 -4.89 16.88 -0.38
CA PRO A 140 -4.31 17.88 -1.29
C PRO A 140 -2.77 17.93 -1.32
N ARG A 141 -2.09 17.37 -0.32
CA ARG A 141 -0.62 17.31 -0.22
C ARG A 141 -0.06 15.94 -0.63
N TYR A 142 -0.84 14.89 -0.43
CA TYR A 142 -0.51 13.51 -0.79
C TYR A 142 -1.65 12.88 -1.60
N PRO A 143 -1.95 13.35 -2.83
CA PRO A 143 -3.16 12.94 -3.57
C PRO A 143 -3.12 11.49 -4.03
N ALA A 144 -1.93 10.96 -4.36
CA ALA A 144 -1.75 9.58 -4.80
C ALA A 144 -1.67 8.62 -3.60
N HIS A 145 -2.01 7.34 -3.81
CA HIS A 145 -1.74 6.28 -2.82
C HIS A 145 -1.47 4.92 -3.46
N LEU A 146 -0.89 3.99 -2.69
CA LEU A 146 -0.43 2.68 -3.18
C LEU A 146 -0.58 1.53 -2.19
N HIS A 147 -0.52 0.31 -2.74
CA HIS A 147 -0.23 -0.95 -2.03
C HIS A 147 0.96 -1.64 -2.73
N ILE A 148 1.85 -2.25 -1.96
CA ILE A 148 3.04 -2.95 -2.46
C ILE A 148 3.27 -4.24 -1.66
N ASP A 149 3.30 -5.36 -2.37
CA ASP A 149 3.41 -6.70 -1.79
C ASP A 149 4.40 -7.56 -2.59
N ILE A 150 5.18 -8.38 -1.89
CA ILE A 150 6.17 -9.29 -2.48
C ILE A 150 6.17 -10.57 -1.65
N LEU A 151 6.14 -11.73 -2.31
CA LEU A 151 6.20 -13.02 -1.63
C LEU A 151 7.52 -13.18 -0.86
N PRO A 152 7.54 -13.83 0.32
CA PRO A 152 8.70 -13.85 1.23
C PRO A 152 10.02 -14.26 0.57
N GLU A 153 9.98 -15.21 -0.38
CA GLU A 153 11.13 -15.76 -1.10
C GLU A 153 11.80 -14.74 -2.04
N PHE A 154 11.12 -13.61 -2.32
CA PHE A 154 11.56 -12.52 -3.20
C PHE A 154 11.77 -11.19 -2.46
N GLN A 155 11.46 -11.13 -1.16
CA GLN A 155 11.81 -10.01 -0.29
C GLN A 155 13.33 -9.91 -0.06
N GLY A 156 13.80 -8.81 0.52
CA GLY A 156 15.23 -8.53 0.78
C GLY A 156 16.08 -8.21 -0.46
N LYS A 157 15.74 -8.75 -1.64
CA LYS A 157 16.48 -8.62 -2.92
C LYS A 157 16.39 -7.23 -3.60
N GLY A 158 16.01 -6.18 -2.86
CA GLY A 158 15.90 -4.81 -3.36
C GLY A 158 14.72 -4.53 -4.32
N PHE A 159 13.93 -5.53 -4.72
CA PHE A 159 12.82 -5.33 -5.67
C PHE A 159 11.75 -4.35 -5.20
N GLY A 160 11.47 -4.26 -3.89
CA GLY A 160 10.51 -3.29 -3.34
C GLY A 160 10.88 -1.84 -3.66
N GLY A 161 12.17 -1.48 -3.60
CA GLY A 161 12.61 -0.13 -3.98
C GLY A 161 12.56 0.13 -5.49
N LYS A 162 12.78 -0.92 -6.30
CA LYS A 162 12.63 -0.85 -7.76
C LYS A 162 11.15 -0.73 -8.18
N LEU A 163 10.24 -1.40 -7.47
CA LEU A 163 8.79 -1.26 -7.67
C LEU A 163 8.34 0.16 -7.29
N MET A 164 8.71 0.61 -6.08
CA MET A 164 8.43 1.97 -5.61
C MET A 164 8.88 3.04 -6.62
N GLY A 165 10.15 3.02 -7.04
CA GLY A 165 10.67 3.97 -8.03
C GLY A 165 9.92 3.97 -9.37
N ARG A 166 9.32 2.84 -9.79
CA ARG A 166 8.51 2.75 -11.02
C ARG A 166 7.11 3.36 -10.83
N PHE A 167 6.48 3.12 -9.68
CA PHE A 167 5.20 3.74 -9.32
C PHE A 167 5.33 5.26 -9.12
N LEU A 168 6.29 5.70 -8.30
CA LEU A 168 6.54 7.12 -8.02
C LEU A 168 6.85 7.91 -9.30
N HIS A 169 7.62 7.34 -10.23
CA HIS A 169 7.84 7.94 -11.55
C HIS A 169 6.53 8.02 -12.37
N ARG A 170 5.70 6.98 -12.39
CA ARG A 170 4.44 6.94 -13.16
C ARG A 170 3.40 7.95 -12.66
N VAL A 171 3.20 8.10 -11.34
CA VAL A 171 2.24 9.10 -10.81
C VAL A 171 2.73 10.54 -10.96
N ARG A 172 4.05 10.77 -10.94
CA ARG A 172 4.65 12.10 -11.16
C ARG A 172 4.75 12.50 -12.64
N ALA A 173 4.85 11.54 -13.56
CA ALA A 173 4.96 11.78 -15.01
C ALA A 173 3.59 11.84 -15.73
N ARG A 174 2.50 12.09 -15.00
CA ARG A 174 1.16 12.28 -15.56
C ARG A 174 1.04 13.68 -16.18
N ASP A 175 0.37 13.79 -17.32
CA ASP A 175 0.19 15.06 -18.03
C ASP A 175 -0.53 16.12 -17.15
N GLY A 176 -0.04 17.36 -17.20
CA GLY A 176 -0.43 18.44 -16.29
C GLY A 176 0.35 18.39 -14.98
N ASP A 177 -0.33 18.63 -13.87
CA ASP A 177 0.24 18.51 -12.53
C ASP A 177 0.19 17.04 -12.07
N GLY A 178 1.32 16.33 -12.22
CA GLY A 178 1.53 15.00 -11.64
C GLY A 178 1.50 15.04 -10.10
N ALA A 179 1.25 13.89 -9.47
CA ALA A 179 1.00 13.81 -8.03
C ALA A 179 2.14 14.45 -7.20
N CYS A 180 1.79 15.45 -6.39
CA CYS A 180 2.73 16.23 -5.58
C CYS A 180 3.28 15.48 -4.35
N GLY A 181 2.61 14.39 -3.97
CA GLY A 181 2.99 13.48 -2.88
C GLY A 181 2.16 12.19 -2.95
N VAL A 182 2.54 11.19 -2.17
CA VAL A 182 1.89 9.87 -2.10
C VAL A 182 1.63 9.53 -0.64
N HIS A 183 0.52 8.86 -0.31
CA HIS A 183 0.33 8.28 1.02
C HIS A 183 0.11 6.76 0.97
N LEU A 184 0.15 6.13 2.13
CA LEU A 184 -0.21 4.73 2.33
C LEU A 184 -0.65 4.48 3.77
N GLY A 185 -1.47 3.45 3.95
CA GLY A 185 -1.75 2.88 5.26
C GLY A 185 -0.89 1.64 5.50
N MET A 186 -0.38 1.46 6.71
CA MET A 186 0.26 0.22 7.16
C MET A 186 -0.20 -0.12 8.58
N ARG A 187 -0.14 -1.38 9.02
CA ARG A 187 -0.37 -1.70 10.44
C ARG A 187 0.77 -1.15 11.30
N GLN A 188 0.43 -0.59 12.46
CA GLN A 188 1.40 -0.05 13.43
C GLN A 188 2.43 -1.10 13.91
N ASP A 189 2.06 -2.39 13.95
CA ASP A 189 2.94 -3.50 14.34
C ASP A 189 3.93 -3.94 13.24
N ASN A 190 3.78 -3.48 12.00
CA ASN A 190 4.64 -3.87 10.88
C ASN A 190 5.95 -3.07 10.84
N VAL A 191 6.83 -3.33 11.82
CA VAL A 191 8.17 -2.72 11.96
C VAL A 191 9.03 -2.88 10.70
N ALA A 192 8.84 -3.97 9.94
CA ALA A 192 9.56 -4.21 8.69
C ALA A 192 9.12 -3.24 7.57
N ALA A 193 7.81 -2.97 7.46
CA ALA A 193 7.26 -1.97 6.55
C ALA A 193 7.65 -0.54 6.97
N GLY A 194 7.62 -0.22 8.27
CA GLY A 194 8.06 1.08 8.79
C GLY A 194 9.48 1.42 8.33
N ARG A 195 10.44 0.52 8.59
CA ARG A 195 11.84 0.61 8.11
C ARG A 195 11.99 0.57 6.59
N PHE A 196 10.99 0.10 5.86
CA PHE A 196 10.98 0.17 4.41
C PHE A 196 10.58 1.56 3.90
N TYR A 197 9.54 2.16 4.50
CA TYR A 197 8.96 3.45 4.11
C TYR A 197 9.73 4.66 4.65
N GLU A 198 10.40 4.56 5.80
CA GLU A 198 11.28 5.61 6.37
C GLU A 198 12.30 6.18 5.36
N ARG A 199 12.72 5.38 4.37
CA ARG A 199 13.65 5.79 3.31
C ARG A 199 13.01 6.60 2.17
N TRP A 200 11.70 6.85 2.22
CA TRP A 200 10.94 7.56 1.20
C TRP A 200 10.17 8.77 1.77
N VAL A 201 10.34 9.06 3.06
CA VAL A 201 9.92 10.32 3.68
C VAL A 201 10.98 11.39 3.36
N ASP A 202 10.57 12.66 3.26
CA ASP A 202 11.42 13.83 3.01
C ASP A 202 12.38 13.69 1.82
N GLY A 203 11.88 13.14 0.70
CA GLY A 203 12.61 13.00 -0.56
C GLY A 203 13.82 12.05 -0.56
N GLY A 204 14.10 11.33 0.53
CA GLY A 204 15.31 10.49 0.70
C GLY A 204 15.46 9.30 -0.27
N GLY A 205 14.43 9.02 -1.07
CA GLY A 205 14.33 7.90 -2.01
C GLY A 205 15.21 8.02 -3.25
N SER A 206 16.54 8.10 -3.08
CA SER A 206 17.50 8.09 -4.19
C SER A 206 17.29 6.86 -5.10
N GLY A 207 16.83 7.10 -6.33
CA GLY A 207 16.62 6.05 -7.31
C GLY A 207 17.93 5.33 -7.61
N GLY A 208 17.92 4.00 -7.53
CA GLY A 208 19.14 3.17 -7.55
C GLY A 208 19.88 3.14 -8.89
N GLY A 209 20.59 4.23 -9.21
CA GLY A 209 21.75 4.19 -10.09
C GLY A 209 22.88 3.37 -9.46
N GLY A 210 23.73 2.75 -10.27
CA GLY A 210 24.82 1.91 -9.79
C GLY A 210 25.83 2.71 -8.96
N ARG A 211 26.24 2.17 -7.81
CA ARG A 211 27.48 2.60 -7.16
C ARG A 211 28.64 1.88 -7.83
N GLU A 212 29.35 2.59 -8.69
CA GLU A 212 30.74 2.22 -9.00
C GLU A 212 31.63 2.57 -7.80
N ASP A 213 32.70 1.81 -7.60
CA ASP A 213 33.64 2.01 -6.50
C ASP A 213 34.53 3.23 -6.76
N GLU A 214 34.38 4.30 -5.99
CA GLU A 214 35.44 5.33 -5.89
C GLU A 214 35.85 5.56 -4.43
N ARG A 215 36.76 4.69 -3.99
CA ARG A 215 37.39 4.77 -2.67
C ARG A 215 38.55 5.78 -2.71
N THR A 216 38.59 6.67 -1.72
CA THR A 216 39.73 7.53 -1.31
C THR A 216 39.72 8.98 -1.82
N LYS A 217 39.28 9.90 -0.94
CA LYS A 217 40.16 10.97 -0.43
C LYS A 217 39.67 11.59 0.90
N LYS A 218 40.60 11.66 1.86
CA LYS A 218 40.66 12.60 3.00
C LYS A 218 40.88 14.04 2.44
N GLN A 219 40.74 15.18 3.13
CA GLN A 219 40.66 15.62 4.55
C GLN A 219 40.20 17.12 4.54
N GLU A 220 39.87 17.89 5.59
CA GLU A 220 39.79 17.82 7.08
C GLU A 220 38.83 18.98 7.55
N GLN A 221 38.95 19.46 8.81
CA GLN A 221 38.49 20.76 9.35
C GLN A 221 37.01 20.96 9.74
N ASP A 222 36.69 20.46 10.95
CA ASP A 222 36.46 21.25 12.19
C ASP A 222 35.52 22.49 12.21
N GLY A 223 34.65 22.54 13.25
CA GLY A 223 33.89 23.74 13.64
C GLY A 223 32.82 23.49 14.72
N GLU A 224 32.96 24.11 15.90
CA GLU A 224 31.96 24.13 16.99
C GLU A 224 30.78 25.08 16.63
N GLY A 225 29.56 25.01 17.18
CA GLY A 225 28.96 24.10 18.18
C GLY A 225 27.67 24.72 18.77
N ARG A 226 27.16 24.16 19.89
CA ARG A 226 26.23 24.75 20.88
C ARG A 226 24.69 24.60 20.73
N GLU A 227 24.14 23.75 21.61
CA GLU A 227 22.96 23.89 22.52
C GLU A 227 21.69 24.68 22.10
N GLY A 228 20.52 24.06 22.34
CA GLY A 228 19.21 24.73 22.37
C GLY A 228 18.07 23.83 22.88
N GLU A 229 17.56 24.11 24.09
CA GLU A 229 16.27 23.62 24.62
C GLU A 229 15.11 24.44 23.97
N GLY A 230 13.82 24.06 23.98
CA GLY A 230 13.15 22.84 24.46
C GLY A 230 11.70 23.14 24.89
N ASP A 231 10.71 22.50 24.27
CA ASP A 231 9.28 22.43 24.68
C ASP A 231 8.66 21.24 23.92
N VAL A 232 8.12 20.16 24.51
CA VAL A 232 7.06 20.00 25.52
C VAL A 232 5.65 20.28 24.98
N GLY A 233 5.15 19.30 24.21
CA GLY A 233 3.86 18.66 24.51
C GLY A 233 2.56 19.35 24.09
N CYS A 234 1.77 18.63 23.27
CA CYS A 234 0.35 18.48 23.55
C CYS A 234 -0.09 17.06 23.19
N GLY A 235 -0.69 16.34 24.14
CA GLY A 235 -1.18 14.98 23.90
C GLY A 235 -2.55 14.99 23.24
N ALA A 236 -2.74 14.17 22.21
CA ALA A 236 -4.05 13.85 21.64
C ALA A 236 -4.47 12.42 22.03
N SER A 237 -5.78 12.20 22.19
CA SER A 237 -6.35 10.95 22.69
C SER A 237 -6.14 9.78 21.73
N LYS A 238 -5.90 8.58 22.30
CA LYS A 238 -6.08 7.32 21.57
C LYS A 238 -7.53 7.19 21.10
N GLY A 239 -7.72 7.05 19.79
CA GLY A 239 -8.76 6.18 19.24
C GLY A 239 -8.04 4.94 18.71
N ASP A 240 -8.58 3.75 18.95
CA ASP A 240 -7.94 2.49 18.55
C ASP A 240 -8.22 2.18 17.06
N ASP A 241 -7.65 3.01 16.18
CA ASP A 241 -7.40 2.63 14.79
C ASP A 241 -6.02 1.98 14.70
N ALA A 242 -5.94 0.80 14.10
CA ALA A 242 -4.74 -0.03 14.05
C ALA A 242 -3.82 0.30 12.86
N SER A 243 -4.24 1.22 11.98
CA SER A 243 -3.43 1.75 10.90
C SER A 243 -2.52 2.91 11.36
N ASP A 244 -1.39 3.03 10.68
CA ASP A 244 -0.52 4.20 10.65
C ASP A 244 -0.56 4.73 9.21
N HIS A 245 -0.93 6.00 9.05
CA HIS A 245 -1.08 6.66 7.75
C HIS A 245 0.12 7.56 7.49
N ARG A 246 1.00 7.12 6.59
CA ARG A 246 2.26 7.81 6.28
C ARG A 246 2.20 8.52 4.95
N GLY A 247 2.60 9.79 4.97
CA GLY A 247 3.05 10.51 3.78
C GLY A 247 4.39 9.97 3.30
N VAL A 248 4.56 9.97 1.99
CA VAL A 248 5.75 9.56 1.23
C VAL A 248 5.95 10.60 0.11
N TRP A 249 7.21 10.88 -0.23
CA TRP A 249 7.72 12.19 -0.70
C TRP A 249 7.93 13.17 0.44
#